data_AF-A0A1Y1JVF4-F1
#
_entry.id   AF-A0A1Y1JVF4-F1
#
_cell.length_a   1.000
_cell.length_b   1.000
_cell.length_c   1.000
_cell.angle_alpha   90.00
_cell.angle_beta   90.00
_cell.angle_gamma   90.00
#
_symmetry.space_group_name_H-M   'P 1'
#
loop_
_entity.id
_entity.type
_entity.pdbx_description
1 polymer ?
#
loop_
_entity_poly.entity_id
_entity_poly.type
_entity_poly.pdbx_seq_one_letter_code
_entity_poly.pdbx_strand_id
1 'polypeptide(L)'
;FDDYPDDHSLKILKDLENAYNIIEELNIKHNDCTSSNEKYEQYMNSLKSCQYSNKISFKLILKSIKDLYEEKCPKEKIPWDSSSMVTQTSEVTNNRTMESTKNTPETKSIVLSNEETTNFPMKESAKDTMTEKITRVYIGTFSLISYTPYGSYLLTWINNFKRRLNKKNKEHLNLMDSFEKRHENSIDERYRIAYNSVDYS
;
A
#
# COMPACT_ATOMS: atom_id res chain seq x y z
N PHE A 1 -33.58 11.22 -16.91
CA PHE A 1 -33.07 10.91 -15.56
C PHE A 1 -31.60 11.23 -15.59
N ASP A 2 -31.28 12.46 -15.21
CA ASP A 2 -29.90 12.94 -15.16
C ASP A 2 -29.27 12.40 -13.88
N ASP A 3 -28.61 11.25 -14.03
CA ASP A 3 -27.87 10.56 -12.96
C ASP A 3 -26.53 11.28 -12.77
N TYR A 4 -26.61 12.55 -12.37
CA TYR A 4 -25.43 13.31 -11.99
C TYR A 4 -24.85 12.69 -10.72
N PRO A 5 -23.54 12.44 -10.67
CA PRO A 5 -22.91 11.92 -9.46
C PRO A 5 -23.18 12.90 -8.32
N ASP A 6 -23.79 12.38 -7.26
CA ASP A 6 -24.06 13.11 -6.02
C ASP A 6 -22.80 13.87 -5.56
N ASP A 7 -22.97 15.11 -5.09
CA ASP A 7 -21.88 16.00 -4.65
C ASP A 7 -20.98 15.30 -3.61
N HIS A 8 -21.56 14.41 -2.80
CA HIS A 8 -20.81 13.57 -1.86
C HIS A 8 -19.81 12.64 -2.56
N SER A 9 -20.21 12.02 -3.68
CA SER A 9 -19.34 11.12 -4.45
C SER A 9 -18.17 11.88 -5.06
N LEU A 10 -18.41 13.09 -5.58
CA LEU A 10 -17.34 13.96 -6.09
C LEU A 10 -16.36 14.38 -4.98
N LYS A 11 -16.87 14.70 -3.79
CA LYS A 11 -16.02 15.04 -2.64
C LYS A 11 -15.11 13.88 -2.24
N ILE A 12 -15.64 12.65 -2.18
CA ILE A 12 -14.85 11.45 -1.85
C ILE A 12 -13.74 11.22 -2.87
N LEU A 13 -14.04 11.35 -4.17
CA LEU A 13 -13.04 11.22 -5.22
C LEU A 13 -11.95 12.30 -5.11
N LYS A 14 -12.33 13.54 -4.80
CA LYS A 14 -11.40 14.64 -4.59
C LYS A 14 -10.50 14.42 -3.37
N ASP A 15 -11.03 13.93 -2.26
CA ASP A 15 -10.24 13.62 -1.07
C ASP A 15 -9.26 12.47 -1.32
N LEU A 16 -9.66 11.44 -2.07
CA LEU A 16 -8.77 10.37 -2.53
C LEU A 16 -7.64 10.93 -3.41
N GLU A 17 -7.97 11.76 -4.39
CA GLU A 17 -6.99 12.38 -5.28
C GLU A 17 -5.99 13.24 -4.50
N ASN A 18 -6.47 14.05 -3.55
CA ASN A 18 -5.60 14.88 -2.72
C ASN A 18 -4.66 14.05 -1.84
N ALA A 19 -5.14 12.95 -1.25
CA ALA A 19 -4.30 12.04 -0.47
C ALA A 19 -3.19 11.42 -1.34
N TYR A 20 -3.51 11.01 -2.58
CA TYR A 20 -2.51 10.51 -3.52
C TYR A 20 -1.51 11.58 -3.97
N ASN A 21 -1.96 12.80 -4.23
CA ASN A 21 -1.07 13.90 -4.62
C ASN A 21 -0.07 14.22 -3.50
N ILE A 22 -0.47 14.18 -2.23
CA ILE A 22 0.47 14.33 -1.10
C ILE A 22 1.54 13.24 -1.13
N ILE A 23 1.16 11.96 -1.33
CA ILE A 23 2.12 10.86 -1.43
C ILE A 23 3.08 11.06 -2.61
N GLU A 24 2.57 11.57 -3.75
CA GLU A 24 3.38 11.88 -4.93
C GLU A 24 4.36 13.04 -4.66
N GLU A 25 3.94 14.09 -3.96
CA GLU A 25 4.79 15.20 -3.53
C GLU A 25 5.91 14.76 -2.59
N LEU A 26 5.58 13.90 -1.60
CA LEU A 26 6.56 13.32 -0.67
C LEU A 26 7.61 12.46 -1.39
N ASN A 27 7.23 11.83 -2.50
CA ASN A 27 8.17 11.07 -3.33
C ASN A 27 9.16 11.97 -4.08
N ILE A 28 8.85 13.27 -4.24
CA ILE A 28 9.76 14.26 -4.83
C ILE A 28 10.57 14.96 -3.72
N LYS A 29 9.94 15.24 -2.58
CA LYS A 29 10.52 15.99 -1.45
C LYS A 29 10.60 15.10 -0.20
N HIS A 30 11.66 14.30 -0.11
CA HIS A 30 11.85 13.28 0.93
C HIS A 30 11.80 13.75 2.40
N ASN A 31 11.84 15.07 2.69
CA ASN A 31 12.02 15.58 4.05
C ASN A 31 10.85 16.41 4.61
N ASP A 32 9.72 16.55 3.90
CA ASP A 32 8.62 17.43 4.31
C ASP A 32 7.37 16.69 4.80
N CYS A 33 7.59 15.66 5.61
CA CYS A 33 6.51 14.88 6.21
C CYS A 33 5.67 15.70 7.19
N THR A 34 6.28 16.64 7.91
CA THR A 34 5.62 17.40 8.98
C THR A 34 4.46 18.24 8.44
N SER A 35 4.67 19.00 7.37
CA SER A 35 3.63 19.86 6.78
C SER A 35 2.55 19.06 6.03
N SER A 36 2.94 17.94 5.43
CA SER A 36 2.07 17.05 4.66
C SER A 36 1.14 16.22 5.54
N ASN A 37 1.57 15.90 6.76
CA ASN A 37 0.85 15.00 7.66
C ASN A 37 -0.51 15.52 8.09
N GLU A 38 -0.61 16.82 8.40
CA GLU A 38 -1.88 17.41 8.83
C GLU A 38 -2.95 17.34 7.72
N LYS A 39 -2.57 17.72 6.49
CA LYS A 39 -3.45 17.66 5.32
C LYS A 39 -3.82 16.22 4.98
N TYR A 40 -2.85 15.31 5.02
CA TYR A 40 -3.09 13.90 4.75
C TYR A 40 -4.09 13.29 5.75
N GLU A 41 -3.90 13.52 7.05
CA GLU A 41 -4.82 13.05 8.09
C GLU A 41 -6.21 13.68 7.93
N GLN A 42 -6.30 14.96 7.53
CA GLN A 42 -7.58 15.61 7.22
C GLN A 42 -8.35 14.87 6.11
N TYR A 43 -7.69 14.57 4.98
CA TYR A 43 -8.31 13.84 3.88
C TYR A 43 -8.67 12.40 4.29
N MET A 44 -7.78 11.70 5.00
CA MET A 44 -8.06 10.34 5.47
C MET A 44 -9.22 10.28 6.47
N ASN A 45 -9.37 11.29 7.33
CA ASN A 45 -10.51 11.35 8.26
C ASN A 45 -11.82 11.64 7.53
N SER A 46 -11.80 12.52 6.51
CA SER A 46 -12.95 12.73 5.61
C SER A 46 -13.34 11.40 4.92
N LEU A 47 -12.37 10.67 4.38
CA LEU A 47 -12.62 9.37 3.74
C LEU A 47 -13.15 8.30 4.72
N LYS A 48 -12.61 8.24 5.94
CA LYS A 48 -13.09 7.29 6.97
C LYS A 48 -14.50 7.59 7.46
N SER A 49 -14.96 8.84 7.40
CA SER A 49 -16.31 9.24 7.83
C SER A 49 -17.36 9.12 6.73
N CYS A 50 -16.98 8.77 5.50
CA CYS A 50 -17.93 8.67 4.39
C CYS A 50 -18.84 7.43 4.50
N GLN A 51 -19.95 7.44 3.75
CA GLN A 51 -20.95 6.35 3.74
C GLN A 51 -20.38 4.99 3.31
N TYR A 52 -19.27 4.97 2.56
CA TYR A 52 -18.61 3.76 2.08
C TYR A 52 -17.58 3.20 3.06
N SER A 53 -17.35 3.84 4.20
CA SER A 53 -16.38 3.43 5.22
C SER A 53 -16.51 1.99 5.67
N ASN A 54 -17.73 1.43 5.65
CA ASN A 54 -18.00 0.04 6.04
C ASN A 54 -17.78 -0.97 4.91
N LYS A 55 -17.62 -0.55 3.65
CA LYS A 55 -17.39 -1.45 2.52
C LYS A 55 -15.96 -1.99 2.56
N ILE A 56 -15.83 -3.32 2.49
CA ILE A 56 -14.53 -4.02 2.56
C ILE A 56 -13.57 -3.52 1.48
N SER A 57 -14.04 -3.38 0.24
CA SER A 57 -13.24 -2.88 -0.88
C SER A 57 -12.68 -1.49 -0.62
N PHE A 58 -13.50 -0.58 -0.07
CA PHE A 58 -13.08 0.77 0.25
C PHE A 58 -12.08 0.79 1.41
N LYS A 59 -12.28 -0.03 2.46
CA LYS A 59 -11.31 -0.21 3.55
C LYS A 59 -9.94 -0.67 3.04
N LEU A 60 -9.91 -1.60 2.07
CA LEU A 60 -8.67 -2.08 1.47
C LEU A 60 -7.94 -0.97 0.71
N ILE A 61 -8.67 -0.14 -0.04
CA ILE A 61 -8.10 1.04 -0.73
C ILE A 61 -7.50 2.00 0.29
N LEU A 62 -8.25 2.37 1.33
CA LEU A 62 -7.77 3.28 2.39
C LEU A 62 -6.55 2.71 3.11
N LYS A 63 -6.53 1.40 3.37
CA LYS A 63 -5.36 0.73 3.95
C LYS A 63 -4.15 0.82 3.03
N SER A 64 -4.30 0.54 1.73
CA SER A 64 -3.20 0.65 0.77
C SER A 64 -2.65 2.08 0.67
N ILE A 65 -3.50 3.10 0.69
CA ILE A 65 -3.08 4.51 0.69
C ILE A 65 -2.31 4.84 1.98
N LYS A 66 -2.77 4.31 3.12
CA LYS A 66 -2.11 4.47 4.41
C LYS A 66 -0.74 3.82 4.43
N ASP A 67 -0.64 2.58 3.98
CA ASP A 67 0.62 1.84 3.97
C ASP A 67 1.65 2.54 3.05
N LEU A 68 1.21 3.04 1.87
CA LEU A 68 2.06 3.84 0.97
C LEU A 68 2.54 5.16 1.61
N TYR A 69 1.69 5.82 2.39
CA TYR A 69 2.07 7.04 3.08
C TYR A 69 3.08 6.75 4.20
N GLU A 70 2.84 5.72 5.03
CA GLU A 70 3.74 5.32 6.11
C GLU A 70 5.11 4.82 5.61
N GLU A 71 5.17 4.24 4.41
CA GLU A 71 6.43 3.90 3.73
C GLU A 71 7.27 5.15 3.42
N LYS A 72 6.62 6.25 3.00
CA LYS A 72 7.29 7.50 2.60
C LYS A 72 7.58 8.42 3.78
N CYS A 73 6.70 8.42 4.77
CA CYS A 73 6.81 9.17 5.99
C CYS A 73 6.69 8.22 7.18
N PRO A 74 7.77 7.45 7.49
CA PRO A 74 7.78 6.63 8.68
C PRO A 74 7.60 7.56 9.88
N LYS A 75 6.54 7.34 10.65
CA LYS A 75 6.39 8.00 11.94
C LYS A 75 7.64 7.63 12.73
N GLU A 76 8.47 8.63 13.05
CA GLU A 76 9.60 8.42 13.94
C GLU A 76 9.06 7.68 15.16
N LYS A 77 9.46 6.42 15.30
CA LYS A 77 9.27 5.69 16.53
C LYS A 77 10.21 6.38 17.49
N ILE A 78 9.77 7.47 18.11
CA ILE A 78 10.52 8.15 19.15
C ILE A 78 10.89 7.04 20.13
N PRO A 79 12.19 6.72 20.30
CA PRO A 79 12.61 5.70 21.23
C PRO A 79 12.19 6.20 22.61
N TRP A 80 11.17 5.57 23.18
CA TRP A 80 10.57 6.02 24.43
C TRP A 80 11.51 5.87 25.65
N ASP A 81 12.70 5.29 25.44
CA ASP A 81 13.64 4.95 26.51
C ASP A 81 14.69 6.03 26.82
N SER A 82 14.69 7.18 26.13
CA SER A 82 15.60 8.29 26.46
C SER A 82 14.98 9.34 27.38
N SER A 83 13.95 8.98 28.16
CA SER A 83 13.64 9.72 29.38
C SER A 83 14.50 9.16 30.51
N SER A 84 15.80 9.47 30.50
CA SER A 84 16.59 9.38 31.71
C SER A 84 16.03 10.42 32.67
N MET A 85 15.11 10.01 33.54
CA MET A 85 14.83 10.74 34.77
C MET A 85 16.17 10.90 35.49
N VAL A 86 16.70 12.12 35.48
CA VAL A 86 17.61 12.57 36.53
C VAL A 86 16.75 12.63 37.80
N THR A 87 16.66 11.50 38.49
CA THR A 87 16.10 11.45 39.84
C THR A 87 17.15 12.06 40.76
N GLN A 88 16.94 13.32 41.16
CA GLN A 88 17.58 13.86 42.35
C GLN A 88 17.02 13.11 43.56
N THR A 89 17.84 12.23 44.10
CA THR A 89 17.63 11.54 45.36
C THR A 89 17.62 12.56 46.49
N SER A 90 16.48 12.73 47.16
CA SER A 90 16.46 13.14 48.56
C SER A 90 15.52 12.21 49.31
N GLU A 91 16.16 11.41 50.17
CA GLU A 91 15.65 10.44 51.12
C GLU A 91 14.34 10.87 51.80
N VAL A 92 13.30 10.05 51.70
CA VAL A 92 12.39 9.80 52.83
C VAL A 92 11.93 8.34 52.80
N THR A 93 12.37 7.64 53.84
CA THR A 93 12.03 6.31 54.37
C THR A 93 10.63 5.78 54.05
N ASN A 94 10.54 4.55 53.55
CA ASN A 94 9.35 3.71 53.68
C ASN A 94 9.73 2.24 53.95
N ASN A 95 9.35 1.78 55.15
CA ASN A 95 9.21 0.37 55.48
C ASN A 95 7.78 -0.05 55.12
N ARG A 96 7.58 -0.95 54.14
CA ARG A 96 6.49 -1.95 54.23
C ARG A 96 6.53 -3.00 53.12
N THR A 97 6.67 -4.23 53.60
CA THR A 97 5.95 -5.45 53.22
C THR A 97 5.99 -5.89 51.76
N MET A 98 6.89 -6.85 51.56
CA MET A 98 6.84 -7.94 50.58
C MET A 98 5.45 -8.57 50.48
N GLU A 99 4.88 -8.57 49.27
CA GLU A 99 3.95 -9.60 48.84
C GLU A 99 4.34 -10.04 47.42
N SER A 100 4.85 -11.26 47.34
CA SER A 100 5.37 -11.88 46.13
C SER A 100 4.24 -12.61 45.42
N THR A 101 3.68 -11.98 44.38
CA THR A 101 2.71 -12.62 43.50
C THR A 101 3.43 -13.20 42.28
N LYS A 102 3.56 -14.53 42.28
CA LYS A 102 4.01 -15.35 41.14
C LYS A 102 3.07 -15.15 39.96
N ASN A 103 3.57 -14.55 38.88
CA ASN A 103 2.89 -14.57 37.59
C ASN A 103 3.60 -15.58 36.67
N THR A 104 2.92 -16.69 36.44
CA THR A 104 3.25 -17.78 35.53
C THR A 104 3.17 -17.30 34.07
N PRO A 105 4.16 -17.59 33.21
CA PRO A 105 4.06 -17.28 31.78
C PRO A 105 3.16 -18.31 31.08
N GLU A 106 1.92 -17.94 30.76
CA GLU A 106 1.09 -18.68 29.81
C GLU A 106 1.54 -18.35 28.37
N THR A 107 2.33 -19.24 27.79
CA THR A 107 2.61 -19.25 26.35
C THR A 107 1.36 -19.71 25.60
N LYS A 108 0.54 -18.77 25.13
CA LYS A 108 -0.50 -19.05 24.13
C LYS A 108 0.16 -19.21 22.77
N SER A 109 0.41 -20.47 22.37
CA SER A 109 0.72 -20.80 20.99
C SER A 109 -0.52 -20.50 20.13
N ILE A 110 -0.39 -19.52 19.23
CA ILE A 110 -1.37 -19.32 18.15
C ILE A 110 -1.19 -20.50 17.20
N VAL A 111 -2.08 -21.48 17.32
CA VAL A 111 -2.25 -22.54 16.32
C VAL A 111 -2.84 -21.87 15.08
N LEU A 112 -2.00 -21.70 14.06
CA LEU A 112 -2.43 -21.32 12.72
C LEU A 112 -3.23 -22.51 12.16
N SER A 113 -4.55 -22.43 12.23
CA SER A 113 -5.43 -23.36 11.51
C SER A 113 -5.22 -23.14 10.01
N ASN A 114 -4.52 -24.07 9.38
CA ASN A 114 -4.41 -24.16 7.94
C ASN A 114 -5.82 -24.28 7.36
N GLU A 115 -6.26 -23.27 6.63
CA GLU A 115 -7.42 -23.36 5.77
C GLU A 115 -7.16 -24.49 4.75
N GLU A 116 -7.93 -25.56 4.91
CA GLU A 116 -8.02 -26.63 3.94
C GLU A 116 -8.34 -26.03 2.57
N THR A 117 -7.33 -26.02 1.70
CA THR A 117 -7.52 -25.82 0.27
C THR A 117 -8.36 -26.98 -0.22
N THR A 118 -9.67 -26.76 -0.23
CA THR A 118 -10.64 -27.69 -0.79
C THR A 118 -10.43 -27.67 -2.30
N ASN A 119 -9.62 -28.61 -2.76
CA ASN A 119 -9.51 -28.95 -4.17
C ASN A 119 -10.89 -29.42 -4.63
N PHE A 120 -11.67 -28.50 -5.18
CA PHE A 120 -12.88 -28.84 -5.90
C PHE A 120 -12.47 -29.69 -7.11
N PRO A 121 -12.91 -30.96 -7.21
CA PRO A 121 -12.73 -31.71 -8.43
C PRO A 121 -13.50 -30.97 -9.52
N MET A 122 -12.75 -30.39 -10.45
CA MET A 122 -13.27 -29.73 -11.63
C MET A 122 -13.91 -30.82 -12.50
N LYS A 123 -15.18 -31.12 -12.18
CA LYS A 123 -16.05 -31.91 -13.04
C LYS A 123 -16.36 -31.06 -14.25
N GLU A 124 -15.73 -31.46 -15.34
CA GLU A 124 -16.10 -31.15 -16.69
C GLU A 124 -17.61 -31.39 -16.84
N SER A 125 -18.38 -30.29 -16.86
CA SER A 125 -19.84 -30.32 -16.83
C SER A 125 -20.36 -29.37 -17.89
N ALA A 126 -20.99 -29.99 -18.89
CA ALA A 126 -21.98 -29.48 -19.83
C ALA A 126 -21.88 -27.99 -20.21
N LYS A 127 -21.53 -27.76 -21.47
CA LYS A 127 -21.75 -26.51 -22.20
C LYS A 127 -23.25 -26.18 -22.23
N ASP A 128 -23.74 -25.59 -21.15
CA ASP A 128 -25.12 -25.14 -21.04
C ASP A 128 -25.27 -23.75 -21.67
N THR A 129 -26.21 -23.69 -22.60
CA THR A 129 -26.74 -22.56 -23.35
C THR A 129 -27.11 -21.31 -22.51
N MET A 130 -27.00 -21.37 -21.18
CA MET A 130 -27.24 -20.23 -20.28
C MET A 130 -26.04 -19.25 -20.21
N THR A 131 -24.81 -19.73 -20.39
CA THR A 131 -23.62 -18.85 -20.26
C THR A 131 -23.59 -17.79 -21.37
N GLU A 132 -24.08 -18.11 -22.57
CA GLU A 132 -24.08 -17.21 -23.72
C GLU A 132 -25.04 -16.02 -23.57
N LYS A 133 -26.13 -16.18 -22.82
CA LYS A 133 -27.07 -15.07 -22.54
C LYS A 133 -26.51 -14.10 -21.51
N ILE A 134 -25.78 -14.60 -20.50
CA ILE A 134 -25.22 -13.75 -19.45
C ILE A 134 -24.09 -12.87 -20.01
N THR A 135 -23.22 -13.40 -20.87
CA THR A 135 -22.15 -12.60 -21.50
C THR A 135 -22.69 -11.51 -22.43
N ARG A 136 -23.77 -11.75 -23.18
CA ARG A 136 -24.36 -10.70 -24.05
C ARG A 136 -24.97 -9.53 -23.26
N VAL A 137 -25.58 -9.81 -22.10
CA VAL A 137 -26.15 -8.76 -21.24
C VAL A 137 -25.05 -7.86 -20.66
N TYR A 138 -23.93 -8.44 -20.23
CA TYR A 138 -22.80 -7.68 -19.70
C TYR A 138 -22.10 -6.81 -20.76
N ILE A 139 -21.95 -7.31 -21.99
CA ILE A 139 -21.34 -6.53 -23.07
C ILE A 139 -22.21 -5.31 -23.43
N GLY A 140 -23.54 -5.49 -23.49
CA GLY A 140 -24.47 -4.40 -23.78
C GLY A 140 -24.50 -3.30 -22.72
N THR A 141 -24.50 -3.65 -21.43
CA THR A 141 -24.49 -2.66 -20.34
C THR A 141 -23.16 -1.92 -20.24
N PHE A 142 -22.04 -2.57 -20.52
CA PHE A 142 -20.73 -1.93 -20.52
C PHE A 142 -20.57 -0.91 -21.66
N SER A 143 -21.14 -1.19 -22.84
CA SER A 143 -21.20 -0.22 -23.94
C SER A 143 -22.02 1.02 -23.55
N LEU A 144 -23.16 0.85 -22.86
CA LEU A 144 -23.98 1.99 -22.42
C LEU A 144 -23.28 2.88 -21.39
N ILE A 145 -22.49 2.30 -20.49
CA ILE A 145 -21.65 3.05 -19.53
C ILE A 145 -20.58 3.87 -20.26
N SER A 146 -20.15 3.46 -21.46
CA SER A 146 -19.16 4.18 -22.27
C SER A 146 -19.75 5.38 -23.03
N TYR A 147 -21.05 5.37 -23.33
CA TYR A 147 -21.73 6.43 -24.10
C TYR A 147 -22.43 7.48 -23.25
N THR A 148 -22.51 7.28 -21.93
CA THR A 148 -22.92 8.36 -21.02
C THR A 148 -21.77 9.35 -20.84
N PRO A 149 -22.03 10.66 -20.71
CA PRO A 149 -20.99 11.66 -20.44
C PRO A 149 -20.19 11.36 -19.15
N TYR A 150 -20.72 10.53 -18.26
CA TYR A 150 -20.01 10.02 -17.10
C TYR A 150 -18.92 9.00 -17.47
N GLY A 151 -19.19 8.15 -18.47
CA GLY A 151 -18.23 7.18 -18.99
C GLY A 151 -16.96 7.83 -19.51
N SER A 152 -17.06 8.95 -20.22
CA SER A 152 -15.88 9.66 -20.72
C SER A 152 -15.03 10.25 -19.59
N TYR A 153 -15.65 10.73 -18.50
CA TYR A 153 -14.93 11.21 -17.31
C TYR A 153 -14.21 10.07 -16.59
N LEU A 154 -14.91 8.95 -16.33
CA LEU A 154 -14.32 7.75 -15.75
C LEU A 154 -13.19 7.18 -16.60
N LEU A 155 -13.38 7.11 -17.93
CA LEU A 155 -12.36 6.63 -18.86
C LEU A 155 -11.13 7.54 -18.84
N THR A 156 -11.32 8.86 -18.76
CA THR A 156 -10.24 9.85 -18.64
C THR A 156 -9.50 9.67 -17.32
N TRP A 157 -10.23 9.47 -16.21
CA TRP A 157 -9.65 9.21 -14.90
C TRP A 157 -8.84 7.91 -14.88
N ILE A 158 -9.40 6.79 -15.37
CA ILE A 158 -8.71 5.50 -15.49
C ILE A 158 -7.46 5.63 -16.37
N ASN A 159 -7.53 6.35 -17.49
CA ASN A 159 -6.39 6.57 -18.38
C ASN A 159 -5.29 7.41 -17.72
N ASN A 160 -5.66 8.45 -16.95
CA ASN A 160 -4.71 9.24 -16.19
C ASN A 160 -4.07 8.42 -15.07
N PHE A 161 -4.85 7.62 -14.35
CA PHE A 161 -4.37 6.72 -13.31
C PHE A 161 -3.42 5.67 -13.89
N LYS A 162 -3.81 5.02 -15.00
CA LYS A 162 -2.98 4.08 -15.74
C LYS A 162 -1.69 4.72 -16.25
N ARG A 163 -1.74 5.96 -16.75
CA ARG A 163 -0.54 6.72 -17.18
C ARG A 163 0.39 7.00 -16.00
N ARG A 164 -0.14 7.42 -14.85
CA ARG A 164 0.66 7.65 -13.63
C ARG A 164 1.30 6.35 -13.11
N LEU A 165 0.56 5.24 -13.11
CA LEU A 165 1.09 3.93 -12.73
C LEU A 165 2.15 3.39 -13.72
N ASN A 166 1.91 3.49 -15.04
CA ASN A 166 2.87 3.06 -16.06
C ASN A 166 4.15 3.88 -16.08
N LYS A 167 4.11 5.15 -15.63
CA LYS A 167 5.31 6.00 -15.54
C LYS A 167 6.33 5.43 -14.55
N LYS A 168 5.85 4.89 -13.42
CA LYS A 168 6.69 4.20 -12.42
C LYS A 168 7.33 2.92 -12.95
N ASN A 169 6.65 2.20 -13.84
CA ASN A 169 7.20 0.94 -14.39
C ASN A 169 8.37 1.18 -15.35
N LYS A 170 8.40 2.31 -16.09
CA LYS A 170 9.53 2.66 -16.97
C LYS A 170 10.80 3.01 -16.21
N GLU A 171 10.68 3.71 -15.08
CA GLU A 171 11.83 4.04 -14.23
C GLU A 171 12.40 2.79 -13.56
N HIS A 172 11.53 1.87 -13.13
CA HIS A 172 11.95 0.59 -12.55
C HIS A 172 12.61 -0.35 -13.57
N LEU A 173 12.12 -0.37 -14.82
CA LEU A 173 12.74 -1.10 -15.93
C LEU A 173 14.14 -0.56 -16.25
N ASN A 174 14.32 0.77 -16.30
CA ASN A 174 15.63 1.39 -16.49
C ASN A 174 16.61 1.10 -15.33
N LEU A 175 16.09 0.99 -14.10
CA LEU A 175 16.90 0.66 -12.94
C LEU A 175 17.42 -0.79 -13.04
N MET A 176 16.56 -1.73 -13.44
CA MET A 176 16.91 -3.15 -13.60
C MET A 176 17.94 -3.35 -14.72
N ASP A 177 17.76 -2.65 -15.85
CA ASP A 177 18.70 -2.64 -16.98
C ASP A 177 20.09 -2.10 -16.56
N SER A 178 20.11 -1.10 -15.67
CA SER A 178 21.36 -0.52 -15.15
C SER A 178 22.13 -1.45 -14.21
N PHE A 179 21.42 -2.33 -13.48
CA PHE A 179 22.04 -3.34 -12.64
C PHE A 179 22.65 -4.46 -13.47
N GLU A 180 21.95 -4.91 -14.50
CA GLU A 180 22.40 -5.99 -15.40
C GLU A 180 23.66 -5.56 -16.17
N LYS A 181 23.67 -4.33 -16.71
CA LYS A 181 24.83 -3.75 -17.39
C LYS A 181 26.05 -3.56 -16.47
N ARG A 182 25.83 -3.19 -15.19
CA ARG A 182 26.93 -3.03 -14.22
C ARG A 182 27.51 -4.38 -13.79
N HIS A 183 26.69 -5.42 -13.76
CA HIS A 183 27.12 -6.77 -13.43
C HIS A 183 28.03 -7.36 -14.52
N GLU A 184 27.66 -7.24 -15.80
CA GLU A 184 28.49 -7.68 -16.94
C GLU A 184 29.86 -6.99 -16.95
N ASN A 185 29.93 -5.67 -16.78
CA ASN A 185 31.21 -4.95 -16.71
C ASN A 185 32.10 -5.43 -15.54
N SER A 186 31.52 -5.74 -14.38
CA SER A 186 32.30 -6.17 -13.21
C SER A 186 32.86 -7.59 -13.34
N ILE A 187 32.20 -8.42 -14.17
CA ILE A 187 32.64 -9.78 -14.45
C ILE A 187 33.78 -9.73 -15.48
N ASP A 188 33.62 -8.97 -16.56
CA ASP A 188 34.64 -8.82 -17.60
C ASP A 188 35.96 -8.26 -17.03
N GLU A 189 35.87 -7.27 -16.15
CA GLU A 189 37.05 -6.69 -15.51
C GLU A 189 37.79 -7.68 -14.59
N ARG A 190 37.06 -8.55 -13.87
CA ARG A 190 37.67 -9.61 -13.04
C ARG A 190 38.35 -10.69 -13.89
N TYR A 191 37.76 -11.10 -15.01
CA TYR A 191 38.40 -12.05 -15.92
C TYR A 191 39.65 -11.48 -16.58
N ARG A 192 39.63 -10.18 -16.94
CA ARG A 192 40.80 -9.50 -17.50
C ARG A 192 41.98 -9.45 -16.52
N ILE A 193 41.72 -9.21 -15.23
CA ILE A 193 42.78 -9.19 -14.21
C ILE A 193 43.38 -10.58 -13.99
N ALA A 194 42.53 -11.62 -13.96
CA ALA A 194 42.98 -12.99 -13.72
C ALA A 194 43.85 -13.56 -14.86
N TYR A 195 43.56 -13.21 -16.11
CA TYR A 195 44.38 -13.67 -17.25
C TYR A 195 45.73 -12.95 -17.34
N ASN A 196 45.77 -11.64 -17.04
CA ASN A 196 47.03 -10.89 -17.10
C ASN A 196 48.02 -11.27 -15.99
N SER A 197 47.58 -11.96 -14.92
CA SER A 197 48.46 -12.41 -13.84
C SER A 197 49.14 -13.75 -14.09
N VAL A 198 48.79 -14.48 -15.16
CA VAL A 198 49.33 -15.82 -15.45
C VAL A 198 50.56 -15.79 -16.37
N ASP A 199 50.77 -14.70 -17.12
CA ASP A 199 51.88 -14.59 -18.10
C ASP A 199 53.18 -13.98 -17.53
N TYR A 200 53.29 -13.81 -16.21
CA TYR A 200 54.52 -13.34 -15.54
C TYR A 200 55.07 -14.40 -14.57
N SER A 201 55.38 -15.60 -15.07
CA SER A 201 56.18 -16.60 -14.34
C SER A 201 57.17 -17.29 -15.26
#